data_AF-A0AAD3CLK5-F1
#
_entry.id   AF-A0AAD3CLK5-F1
#
_cell.length_a   1.000
_cell.length_b   1.000
_cell.length_c   1.000
_cell.angle_alpha   90.00
_cell.angle_beta   90.00
_cell.angle_gamma   90.00
#
_symmetry.space_group_name_H-M   'P 1'
#
loop_
_entity.id
_entity.type
_entity.pdbx_description
1 polymer ?
#
loop_
_entity_poly.entity_id
_entity_poly.type
_entity_poly.pdbx_seq_one_letter_code
_entity_poly.pdbx_strand_id
1 'polypeptide(L)'
;MIRILVLLAIVFPVIQYMCYHLLSLNDPHSSHAWSLSSLSSNLDAFNTADVIKTQQQPNILHDDSFLTMYGEHRVPEAIDRLPKWLKEYIVWHKKETQTRSNNTKYVVTFCPKDFCGGLSDRMRPIPFFLLFASMVSRVFCIYYEQPQTLENFLEPPSNGIDWRCPAEVGSLIAKQQEIDSKRTKHRKNRKKPEQPFPIYNIDRCDKENKIIPCVESKIKWIKENEDRQFLGIQLVSNDVASINNALYLFQRQSYIDKMPSIDRWDFAVTMNHIFRVMFKPVRPLAIRVNNTMAALGLKENQYSSVHTRCRYPVYPVVRDQGKQVDKGGGMRFEGKTKDLLIEIMNNAIKCAYQLDQTHPIYFASDHDDATEYMITHDTTVDKSGEIKVRPIGVKRDAEPLHMGNLETAGQHKVEEFYSIFEDLLIMGGGTCVSHGVGSFGSFAAALTGTNCRAIHRKFTGGLVTCPNDRGDRRLVNVTEPVLFGISSGDLVSSLKDIKYQH
;
A
#
# COMPACT_ATOMS: atom_id res chain seq x y z
N MET A 1 -17.23 -51.42 -29.20
CA MET A 1 -17.62 -52.16 -27.98
C MET A 1 -16.44 -52.51 -27.07
N ILE A 2 -15.32 -53.02 -27.56
CA ILE A 2 -14.17 -53.46 -26.71
C ILE A 2 -13.54 -52.32 -25.87
N ARG A 3 -13.53 -51.07 -26.35
CA ARG A 3 -13.00 -49.92 -25.58
C ARG A 3 -13.90 -49.45 -24.43
N ILE A 4 -15.19 -49.78 -24.42
CA ILE A 4 -16.12 -49.44 -23.32
C ILE A 4 -16.01 -50.46 -22.18
N LEU A 5 -15.70 -51.73 -22.49
CA LEU A 5 -15.53 -52.78 -21.48
C LEU A 5 -14.24 -52.60 -20.65
N VAL A 6 -13.17 -52.04 -21.24
CA VAL A 6 -11.92 -51.75 -20.50
C VAL A 6 -12.09 -50.59 -19.52
N LEU A 7 -12.91 -49.60 -19.85
CA LEU A 7 -13.22 -48.48 -18.95
C LEU A 7 -14.09 -48.91 -17.76
N LEU A 8 -15.01 -49.86 -17.96
CA LEU A 8 -15.84 -50.39 -16.85
C LEU A 8 -15.04 -51.29 -15.89
N ALA A 9 -14.02 -52.01 -16.37
CA ALA A 9 -13.17 -52.85 -15.53
C ALA A 9 -12.23 -52.05 -14.58
N ILE A 10 -11.91 -50.80 -14.93
CA ILE A 10 -11.04 -49.93 -14.10
C ILE A 10 -11.85 -49.13 -13.07
N VAL A 11 -13.11 -48.80 -13.38
CA VAL A 11 -13.95 -47.95 -12.52
C VAL A 11 -14.62 -48.76 -11.39
N PHE A 12 -14.93 -50.04 -11.60
CA PHE A 12 -15.64 -50.86 -10.61
C PHE A 12 -14.86 -51.12 -9.29
N PRO A 13 -13.53 -51.39 -9.30
CA PRO A 13 -12.78 -51.61 -8.07
C PRO A 13 -12.65 -50.35 -7.19
N VAL A 14 -12.69 -49.16 -7.80
CA VAL A 14 -12.56 -47.87 -7.09
C VAL A 14 -13.85 -47.51 -6.35
N ILE A 15 -15.01 -47.82 -6.93
CA ILE A 15 -16.31 -47.58 -6.28
C ILE A 15 -16.52 -48.54 -5.11
N GLN A 16 -16.06 -49.79 -5.21
CA GLN A 16 -16.18 -50.78 -4.14
C GLN A 16 -15.29 -50.44 -2.93
N TYR A 17 -14.14 -49.79 -3.15
CA TYR A 17 -13.26 -49.30 -2.07
C TYR A 17 -13.82 -48.06 -1.35
N MET A 18 -14.57 -47.19 -2.04
CA MET A 18 -15.20 -46.03 -1.42
C MET A 18 -16.45 -46.38 -0.60
N CYS A 19 -17.21 -47.41 -0.99
CA CYS A 19 -18.37 -47.85 -0.21
C CYS A 19 -17.99 -48.58 1.09
N TYR A 20 -16.81 -49.22 1.16
CA TYR A 20 -16.38 -49.92 2.37
C TYR A 20 -15.89 -48.96 3.48
N HIS A 21 -15.44 -47.76 3.13
CA HIS A 21 -14.99 -46.75 4.11
C HIS A 21 -16.11 -45.86 4.67
N LEU A 22 -17.29 -45.82 4.02
CA LEU A 22 -18.43 -45.00 4.45
C LEU A 22 -19.43 -45.72 5.37
N LEU A 23 -19.20 -47.01 5.69
CA LEU A 23 -20.08 -47.80 6.57
C LEU A 23 -19.46 -48.15 7.93
N SER A 24 -18.32 -47.57 8.31
CA SER A 24 -17.60 -47.86 9.58
C SER A 24 -17.64 -46.74 10.63
N LEU A 25 -18.58 -45.79 10.54
CA LEU A 25 -18.75 -44.75 11.57
C LEU A 25 -20.20 -44.72 12.04
N ASN A 26 -20.53 -45.66 12.93
CA ASN A 26 -21.65 -45.58 13.86
C ASN A 26 -21.35 -46.50 15.03
N ASP A 27 -20.83 -45.93 16.12
CA ASP A 27 -20.76 -46.59 17.42
C ASP A 27 -21.51 -45.72 18.45
N PRO A 28 -22.64 -46.17 19.00
CA PRO A 28 -23.47 -45.34 19.88
C PRO A 28 -23.46 -45.87 21.32
N HIS A 29 -22.38 -45.71 22.09
CA HIS A 29 -22.46 -45.86 23.57
C HIS A 29 -21.30 -45.16 24.30
N SER A 30 -21.60 -44.08 25.02
CA SER A 30 -21.24 -43.96 26.45
C SER A 30 -21.75 -42.64 27.03
N SER A 31 -22.75 -42.78 27.89
CA SER A 31 -23.24 -41.78 28.82
C SER A 31 -22.30 -41.71 30.02
N HIS A 32 -21.61 -40.59 30.23
CA HIS A 32 -21.12 -40.22 31.54
C HIS A 32 -21.32 -38.72 31.78
N ALA A 33 -22.34 -38.43 32.58
CA ALA A 33 -22.57 -37.14 33.20
C ALA A 33 -21.45 -36.84 34.18
N TRP A 34 -20.77 -35.71 33.99
CA TRP A 34 -19.97 -35.08 35.03
C TRP A 34 -20.57 -33.72 35.34
N SER A 35 -21.11 -33.64 36.56
CA SER A 35 -21.40 -32.41 37.28
C SER A 35 -20.09 -31.67 37.55
N LEU A 36 -20.04 -30.38 37.22
CA LEU A 36 -19.01 -29.45 37.69
C LEU A 36 -19.67 -28.20 38.24
N SER A 37 -19.94 -28.25 39.53
CA SER A 37 -20.02 -27.08 40.40
C SER A 37 -18.61 -26.61 40.76
N SER A 38 -18.46 -25.28 40.84
CA SER A 38 -17.43 -24.52 41.56
C SER A 38 -15.96 -24.69 41.17
N LEU A 39 -15.40 -23.67 40.52
CA LEU A 39 -14.20 -22.96 41.02
C LEU A 39 -13.98 -21.66 40.24
N SER A 40 -14.21 -20.56 40.95
CA SER A 40 -13.71 -19.23 40.63
C SER A 40 -12.20 -19.15 40.88
N SER A 41 -11.44 -18.53 39.99
CA SER A 41 -10.47 -17.49 40.38
C SER A 41 -9.81 -16.84 39.17
N ASN A 42 -10.03 -15.54 39.06
CA ASN A 42 -9.11 -14.48 38.63
C ASN A 42 -8.34 -14.67 37.31
N LEU A 43 -8.97 -14.23 36.23
CA LEU A 43 -8.29 -13.53 35.13
C LEU A 43 -9.18 -12.36 34.71
N ASP A 44 -8.83 -11.16 35.16
CA ASP A 44 -9.46 -9.92 34.72
C ASP A 44 -9.11 -9.69 33.24
N ALA A 45 -10.06 -9.99 32.38
CA ALA A 45 -10.06 -9.55 31.00
C ALA A 45 -10.26 -8.03 30.99
N PHE A 46 -9.24 -7.29 30.52
CA PHE A 46 -9.39 -5.90 30.12
C PHE A 46 -10.34 -5.84 28.91
N ASN A 47 -11.61 -5.59 29.17
CA ASN A 47 -12.62 -5.30 28.16
C ASN A 47 -12.51 -3.82 27.79
N THR A 48 -11.92 -3.53 26.64
CA THR A 48 -11.77 -2.18 26.07
C THR A 48 -13.09 -1.56 25.59
N ALA A 49 -14.22 -2.26 25.73
CA ALA A 49 -15.53 -1.82 25.25
C ALA A 49 -16.35 -0.97 26.25
N ASP A 50 -16.05 -1.00 27.56
CA ASP A 50 -16.90 -0.38 28.59
C ASP A 50 -16.35 0.92 29.22
N VAL A 51 -15.21 1.44 28.75
CA VAL A 51 -14.58 2.66 29.32
C VAL A 51 -15.09 3.98 28.69
N ILE A 52 -16.07 3.96 27.79
CA ILE A 52 -16.51 5.18 27.06
C ILE A 52 -17.74 5.87 27.68
N LYS A 53 -18.32 5.35 28.77
CA LYS A 53 -19.44 6.03 29.43
C LYS A 53 -18.98 6.74 30.70
N THR A 54 -18.89 8.06 30.60
CA THR A 54 -18.76 9.05 31.69
C THR A 54 -17.34 9.42 32.12
N GLN A 55 -16.51 9.90 31.19
CA GLN A 55 -15.49 10.89 31.53
C GLN A 55 -15.95 12.26 31.05
N GLN A 56 -16.13 13.19 31.99
CA GLN A 56 -16.28 14.61 31.72
C GLN A 56 -15.16 15.03 30.76
N GLN A 57 -15.51 15.60 29.60
CA GLN A 57 -14.54 16.09 28.63
C GLN A 57 -13.58 17.05 29.34
N PRO A 58 -12.31 16.67 29.58
CA PRO A 58 -11.34 17.63 30.09
C PRO A 58 -11.23 18.75 29.06
N ASN A 59 -11.12 20.00 29.54
CA ASN A 59 -10.85 21.17 28.71
C ASN A 59 -9.88 20.79 27.59
N ILE A 60 -10.41 20.66 26.37
CA ILE A 60 -9.66 20.26 25.19
C ILE A 60 -8.71 21.41 24.93
N LEU A 61 -7.50 21.33 25.51
CA LEU A 61 -6.40 22.20 25.15
C LEU A 61 -6.31 22.10 23.63
N HIS A 62 -6.41 23.25 22.99
CA HIS A 62 -6.38 23.46 21.54
C HIS A 62 -5.01 23.12 20.91
N ASP A 63 -4.29 22.22 21.55
CA ASP A 63 -2.92 21.91 21.22
C ASP A 63 -2.91 20.89 20.10
N ASP A 64 -2.67 21.35 18.87
CA ASP A 64 -2.38 20.50 17.71
C ASP A 64 -1.12 19.62 17.89
N SER A 65 -0.53 19.60 19.09
CA SER A 65 0.56 18.70 19.51
C SER A 65 0.24 17.21 19.39
N PHE A 66 -1.04 16.85 19.23
CA PHE A 66 -1.42 15.47 18.95
C PHE A 66 -0.82 14.98 17.62
N LEU A 67 -0.54 15.80 16.61
CA LEU A 67 -0.14 15.33 15.26
C LEU A 67 1.35 14.93 15.10
N THR A 68 2.02 14.42 16.14
CA THR A 68 3.49 14.34 16.19
C THR A 68 4.17 13.71 14.96
N MET A 69 3.58 12.68 14.32
CA MET A 69 4.20 12.01 13.16
C MET A 69 3.86 12.64 11.80
N TYR A 70 2.64 13.13 11.64
CA TYR A 70 2.12 13.67 10.38
C TYR A 70 1.29 14.90 10.69
N GLY A 71 1.69 16.07 10.18
CA GLY A 71 1.00 17.31 10.47
C GLY A 71 1.73 18.52 9.94
N GLU A 72 1.08 19.68 10.12
CA GLU A 72 1.53 20.96 9.58
C GLU A 72 2.95 21.32 10.02
N HIS A 73 3.29 21.05 11.28
CA HIS A 73 4.59 21.38 11.87
C HIS A 73 5.78 20.64 11.22
N ARG A 74 5.54 19.53 10.50
CA ARG A 74 6.58 18.76 9.80
C ARG A 74 6.85 19.25 8.38
N VAL A 75 5.94 20.05 7.83
CA VAL A 75 6.01 20.49 6.42
C VAL A 75 7.30 21.27 6.13
N PRO A 76 7.74 22.25 6.95
CA PRO A 76 8.95 23.02 6.65
C PRO A 76 10.20 22.14 6.55
N GLU A 77 10.44 21.28 7.55
CA GLU A 77 11.57 20.35 7.56
C GLU A 77 11.51 19.38 6.36
N ALA A 78 10.31 18.88 6.04
CA ALA A 78 10.12 18.00 4.90
C ALA A 78 10.47 18.70 3.58
N ILE A 79 9.99 19.94 3.36
CA ILE A 79 10.32 20.74 2.17
C ILE A 79 11.83 20.96 2.05
N ASP A 80 12.52 21.24 3.16
CA ASP A 80 13.97 21.49 3.14
C ASP A 80 14.79 20.29 2.64
N ARG A 81 14.27 19.07 2.84
CA ARG A 81 14.91 17.83 2.39
C ARG A 81 14.52 17.39 0.97
N LEU A 82 13.56 18.05 0.32
CA LEU A 82 13.14 17.76 -1.05
C LEU A 82 14.16 18.25 -2.11
N PRO A 83 14.15 17.68 -3.34
CA PRO A 83 15.04 18.17 -4.39
C PRO A 83 14.59 19.56 -4.86
N LYS A 84 15.54 20.38 -5.34
CA LYS A 84 15.30 21.78 -5.72
C LYS A 84 14.10 21.96 -6.64
N TRP A 85 14.01 21.16 -7.71
CA TRP A 85 12.90 21.24 -8.68
C TRP A 85 11.54 21.03 -8.02
N LEU A 86 11.45 20.15 -7.02
CA LEU A 86 10.18 19.86 -6.34
C LEU A 86 9.81 20.99 -5.38
N LYS A 87 10.79 21.62 -4.72
CA LYS A 87 10.56 22.84 -3.93
C LYS A 87 10.01 23.96 -4.81
N GLU A 88 10.62 24.17 -5.97
CA GLU A 88 10.15 25.15 -6.97
C GLU A 88 8.75 24.81 -7.47
N TYR A 89 8.49 23.53 -7.75
CA TYR A 89 7.16 23.06 -8.12
C TYR A 89 6.12 23.29 -7.03
N ILE A 90 6.44 23.07 -5.75
CA ILE A 90 5.53 23.33 -4.63
C ILE A 90 5.16 24.82 -4.56
N VAL A 91 6.15 25.71 -4.67
CA VAL A 91 5.92 27.17 -4.68
C VAL A 91 5.05 27.57 -5.86
N TRP A 92 5.36 27.07 -7.06
CA TRP A 92 4.58 27.31 -8.27
C TRP A 92 3.15 26.76 -8.17
N HIS A 93 2.99 25.53 -7.70
CA HIS A 93 1.70 24.85 -7.53
C HIS A 93 0.79 25.62 -6.56
N LYS A 94 1.34 26.06 -5.41
CA LYS A 94 0.62 26.89 -4.44
C LYS A 94 0.14 28.21 -5.07
N LYS A 95 0.99 28.86 -5.86
CA LYS A 95 0.59 30.08 -6.60
C LYS A 95 -0.56 29.79 -7.55
N GLU A 96 -0.44 28.76 -8.40
CA GLU A 96 -1.47 28.41 -9.40
C GLU A 96 -2.82 28.02 -8.78
N THR A 97 -2.79 27.31 -7.64
CA THR A 97 -4.01 26.91 -6.92
C THR A 97 -4.68 28.08 -6.20
N GLN A 98 -3.90 29.05 -5.71
CA GLN A 98 -4.42 30.28 -5.07
C GLN A 98 -4.95 31.31 -6.09
N THR A 99 -4.29 31.45 -7.24
CA THR A 99 -4.71 32.35 -8.31
C THR A 99 -5.46 31.63 -9.42
N ARG A 100 -6.21 30.59 -9.05
CA ARG A 100 -6.87 29.69 -10.00
C ARG A 100 -7.64 30.47 -11.05
N SER A 101 -7.30 30.25 -12.31
CA SER A 101 -7.92 30.87 -13.47
C SER A 101 -8.49 29.81 -14.41
N ASN A 102 -9.29 30.25 -15.40
CA ASN A 102 -9.74 29.36 -16.47
C ASN A 102 -8.58 28.79 -17.32
N ASN A 103 -7.39 29.39 -17.23
CA ASN A 103 -6.19 28.95 -17.93
C ASN A 103 -5.33 27.99 -17.10
N THR A 104 -5.64 27.78 -15.82
CA THR A 104 -4.89 26.83 -14.98
C THR A 104 -5.09 25.41 -15.51
N LYS A 105 -3.98 24.73 -15.77
CA LYS A 105 -3.96 23.39 -16.38
C LYS A 105 -3.64 22.33 -15.34
N TYR A 106 -4.25 21.16 -15.46
CA TYR A 106 -4.19 20.10 -14.46
C TYR A 106 -3.68 18.77 -15.05
N VAL A 107 -2.94 18.04 -14.21
CA VAL A 107 -2.74 16.59 -14.32
C VAL A 107 -3.56 15.96 -13.19
N VAL A 108 -4.52 15.14 -13.58
CA VAL A 108 -5.48 14.51 -12.66
C VAL A 108 -5.19 13.02 -12.60
N THR A 109 -4.69 12.51 -11.49
CA THR A 109 -4.68 11.05 -11.28
C THR A 109 -6.01 10.60 -10.73
N PHE A 110 -6.64 9.62 -11.37
CA PHE A 110 -7.95 9.16 -10.95
C PHE A 110 -8.12 7.65 -10.94
N CYS A 111 -9.00 7.20 -10.06
CA CYS A 111 -9.41 5.82 -9.91
C CYS A 111 -10.85 5.65 -10.45
N PRO A 112 -11.05 4.97 -11.59
CA PRO A 112 -12.39 4.69 -12.09
C PRO A 112 -13.05 3.54 -11.32
N LYS A 113 -14.35 3.32 -11.60
CA LYS A 113 -15.19 2.31 -10.93
C LYS A 113 -14.77 0.86 -11.13
N ASP A 114 -13.88 0.54 -12.08
CA ASP A 114 -13.66 -0.84 -12.52
C ASP A 114 -12.53 -1.59 -11.80
N PHE A 115 -11.44 -0.92 -11.39
CA PHE A 115 -10.39 -1.38 -10.44
C PHE A 115 -9.12 -0.50 -10.57
N CYS A 116 -8.54 -0.03 -9.46
CA CYS A 116 -7.30 0.77 -9.47
C CYS A 116 -6.31 0.39 -8.35
N GLY A 117 -6.41 -0.84 -7.84
CA GLY A 117 -5.56 -1.33 -6.75
C GLY A 117 -5.95 -0.81 -5.36
N GLY A 118 -5.18 -1.25 -4.37
CA GLY A 118 -5.33 -0.85 -2.97
C GLY A 118 -4.73 0.52 -2.67
N LEU A 119 -4.73 0.91 -1.38
CA LEU A 119 -4.21 2.21 -0.93
C LEU A 119 -2.76 2.45 -1.41
N SER A 120 -1.88 1.48 -1.22
CA SER A 120 -0.49 1.59 -1.65
C SER A 120 -0.37 1.72 -3.18
N ASP A 121 -1.10 0.93 -3.96
CA ASP A 121 -1.00 0.98 -5.43
C ASP A 121 -1.37 2.37 -5.99
N ARG A 122 -2.22 3.11 -5.28
CA ARG A 122 -2.64 4.47 -5.63
C ARG A 122 -1.65 5.54 -5.17
N MET A 123 -1.01 5.35 -4.01
CA MET A 123 -0.17 6.38 -3.38
C MET A 123 1.31 6.26 -3.77
N ARG A 124 1.80 5.04 -4.00
CA ARG A 124 3.20 4.78 -4.37
C ARG A 124 3.67 5.55 -5.62
N PRO A 125 2.87 5.71 -6.70
CA PRO A 125 3.36 6.38 -7.91
C PRO A 125 3.35 7.91 -7.83
N ILE A 126 2.91 8.51 -6.72
CA ILE A 126 2.82 9.97 -6.53
C ILE A 126 4.12 10.72 -6.88
N PRO A 127 5.33 10.28 -6.47
CA PRO A 127 6.56 10.96 -6.85
C PRO A 127 6.69 11.12 -8.36
N PHE A 128 6.40 10.05 -9.12
CA PHE A 128 6.40 10.11 -10.57
C PHE A 128 5.36 11.11 -11.11
N PHE A 129 4.15 11.14 -10.55
CA PHE A 129 3.11 12.07 -11.00
C PHE A 129 3.47 13.53 -10.72
N LEU A 130 4.12 13.83 -9.60
CA LEU A 130 4.65 15.17 -9.30
C LEU A 130 5.71 15.59 -10.31
N LEU A 131 6.67 14.70 -10.60
CA LEU A 131 7.68 14.98 -11.63
C LEU A 131 7.02 15.20 -12.98
N PHE A 132 6.11 14.31 -13.37
CA PHE A 132 5.40 14.41 -14.63
C PHE A 132 4.64 15.74 -14.75
N ALA A 133 3.89 16.12 -13.72
CA ALA A 133 3.15 17.38 -13.67
C ALA A 133 4.08 18.61 -13.71
N SER A 134 5.24 18.54 -13.05
CA SER A 134 6.27 19.58 -13.12
C SER A 134 6.85 19.73 -14.54
N MET A 135 7.11 18.63 -15.24
CA MET A 135 7.71 18.66 -16.59
C MET A 135 6.78 19.24 -17.66
N VAL A 136 5.47 19.19 -17.43
CA VAL A 136 4.44 19.73 -18.34
C VAL A 136 3.79 21.01 -17.80
N SER A 137 4.33 21.59 -16.71
CA SER A 137 3.83 22.82 -16.07
C SER A 137 2.32 22.78 -15.76
N ARG A 138 1.89 21.71 -15.08
CA ARG A 138 0.48 21.50 -14.70
C ARG A 138 0.33 21.27 -13.20
N VAL A 139 -0.77 21.74 -12.65
CA VAL A 139 -1.16 21.50 -11.26
C VAL A 139 -1.51 20.03 -11.10
N PHE A 140 -0.81 19.33 -10.23
CA PHE A 140 -1.12 17.95 -9.88
C PHE A 140 -2.31 17.92 -8.92
N CYS A 141 -3.32 17.11 -9.23
CA CYS A 141 -4.42 16.83 -8.31
C CYS A 141 -4.85 15.35 -8.38
N ILE A 142 -5.49 14.89 -7.30
CA ILE A 142 -5.90 13.50 -7.09
C ILE A 142 -7.42 13.43 -7.01
N TYR A 143 -8.02 12.52 -7.78
CA TYR A 143 -9.46 12.25 -7.76
C TYR A 143 -9.73 10.75 -7.57
N TYR A 144 -9.87 10.32 -6.32
CA TYR A 144 -10.23 8.94 -5.98
C TYR A 144 -11.66 8.91 -5.49
N GLU A 145 -12.56 8.25 -6.20
CA GLU A 145 -13.99 8.21 -5.82
C GLU A 145 -14.34 6.96 -5.01
N GLN A 146 -13.65 5.85 -5.28
CA GLN A 146 -14.05 4.52 -4.78
C GLN A 146 -12.97 3.88 -3.90
N PRO A 147 -13.33 3.19 -2.81
CA PRO A 147 -14.68 3.07 -2.24
C PRO A 147 -15.15 4.32 -1.48
N GLN A 148 -14.22 5.23 -1.18
CA GLN A 148 -14.42 6.50 -0.49
C GLN A 148 -13.40 7.52 -1.04
N THR A 149 -13.69 8.81 -0.90
CA THR A 149 -12.78 9.88 -1.34
C THR A 149 -11.53 9.96 -0.48
N LEU A 150 -10.41 10.38 -1.05
CA LEU A 150 -9.14 10.47 -0.31
C LEU A 150 -9.23 11.50 0.82
N GLU A 151 -10.01 12.56 0.59
CA GLU A 151 -10.33 13.66 1.51
C GLU A 151 -11.01 13.19 2.81
N ASN A 152 -11.61 12.00 2.81
CA ASN A 152 -12.18 11.40 4.00
C ASN A 152 -11.12 10.82 4.96
N PHE A 153 -9.86 10.71 4.52
CA PHE A 153 -8.77 10.10 5.28
C PHE A 153 -7.58 11.04 5.43
N LEU A 154 -7.24 11.75 4.37
CA LEU A 154 -6.10 12.64 4.29
C LEU A 154 -6.56 14.00 3.77
N GLU A 155 -5.94 15.06 4.25
CA GLU A 155 -6.15 16.43 3.81
C GLU A 155 -4.80 17.08 3.47
N PRO A 156 -4.77 18.10 2.60
CA PRO A 156 -3.54 18.83 2.31
C PRO A 156 -3.11 19.68 3.52
N PRO A 157 -1.82 19.69 3.89
CA PRO A 157 -1.26 20.66 4.82
C PRO A 157 -1.33 22.09 4.26
N SER A 158 -1.52 23.11 5.11
CA SER A 158 -1.67 24.53 4.74
C SER A 158 -0.43 25.12 4.04
N ASN A 159 0.76 24.64 4.39
CA ASN A 159 2.03 25.01 3.76
C ASN A 159 2.53 23.93 2.79
N GLY A 160 1.72 22.93 2.50
CA GLY A 160 2.01 21.81 1.63
C GLY A 160 1.52 21.99 0.19
N ILE A 161 1.29 20.86 -0.47
CA ILE A 161 0.65 20.78 -1.80
C ILE A 161 -0.85 20.56 -1.61
N ASP A 162 -1.68 21.44 -2.18
CA ASP A 162 -3.12 21.23 -2.28
C ASP A 162 -3.48 20.32 -3.46
N TRP A 163 -3.49 19.01 -3.24
CA TRP A 163 -3.76 18.03 -4.28
C TRP A 163 -5.24 17.87 -4.63
N ARG A 164 -6.15 18.64 -4.03
CA ARG A 164 -7.59 18.49 -4.30
C ARG A 164 -7.91 18.97 -5.72
N CYS A 165 -8.77 18.23 -6.41
CA CYS A 165 -9.14 18.59 -7.77
C CYS A 165 -10.23 19.67 -7.82
N PRO A 166 -10.24 20.47 -8.89
CA PRO A 166 -11.41 21.24 -9.33
C PRO A 166 -12.73 20.46 -9.28
N ALA A 167 -13.81 21.08 -8.79
CA ALA A 167 -15.13 20.44 -8.65
C ALA A 167 -15.69 19.88 -9.98
N GLU A 168 -15.35 20.50 -11.10
CA GLU A 168 -15.76 20.09 -12.44
C GLU A 168 -15.12 18.74 -12.89
N VAL A 169 -14.00 18.32 -12.30
CA VAL A 169 -13.27 17.09 -12.68
C VAL A 169 -14.15 15.85 -12.54
N GLY A 170 -14.95 15.75 -11.48
CA GLY A 170 -15.85 14.62 -11.27
C GLY A 170 -16.86 14.45 -12.40
N SER A 171 -17.45 15.58 -12.86
CA SER A 171 -18.40 15.57 -13.99
C SER A 171 -17.75 15.16 -15.31
N LEU A 172 -16.50 15.59 -15.55
CA LEU A 172 -15.74 15.24 -16.74
C LEU A 172 -15.38 13.75 -16.78
N ILE A 173 -14.97 13.19 -15.63
CA ILE A 173 -14.66 11.77 -15.50
C ILE A 173 -15.93 10.93 -15.69
N ALA A 174 -17.05 11.30 -15.07
CA ALA A 174 -18.32 10.59 -15.23
C ALA A 174 -18.78 10.57 -16.70
N LYS A 175 -18.71 11.72 -17.39
CA LYS A 175 -19.01 11.82 -18.83
C LYS A 175 -18.08 10.95 -19.68
N GLN A 176 -16.79 10.92 -19.36
CA GLN A 176 -15.83 10.09 -20.08
C GLN A 176 -16.11 8.58 -19.88
N GLN A 177 -16.42 8.16 -18.65
CA GLN A 177 -16.82 6.78 -18.35
C GLN A 177 -18.10 6.37 -19.09
N GLU A 178 -19.08 7.27 -19.21
CA GLU A 178 -20.29 7.03 -19.99
C GLU A 178 -19.99 6.81 -21.48
N ILE A 179 -19.11 7.63 -22.06
CA ILE A 179 -18.66 7.49 -23.45
C ILE A 179 -17.96 6.15 -23.66
N ASP A 180 -17.05 5.77 -22.75
CA ASP A 180 -16.30 4.53 -22.86
C ASP A 180 -17.21 3.29 -22.70
N SER A 181 -18.20 3.35 -21.81
CA SER A 181 -19.23 2.30 -21.64
C SER A 181 -20.09 2.10 -22.89
N LYS A 182 -20.39 3.18 -23.62
CA LYS A 182 -21.12 3.11 -24.90
C LYS A 182 -20.25 2.55 -26.03
N ARG A 183 -18.95 2.83 -26.03
CA ARG A 183 -18.00 2.36 -27.06
C ARG A 183 -17.86 0.84 -27.10
N THR A 184 -17.84 0.18 -25.94
CA THR A 184 -17.69 -1.28 -25.84
C THR A 184 -18.82 -2.01 -26.59
N LYS A 185 -19.99 -1.37 -26.77
CA LYS A 185 -21.16 -1.95 -27.42
C LYS A 185 -21.22 -1.77 -28.95
N HIS A 186 -20.46 -0.84 -29.56
CA HIS A 186 -20.63 -0.43 -30.96
C HIS A 186 -19.32 -0.45 -31.78
N ARG A 187 -18.52 -1.51 -31.61
CA ARG A 187 -17.09 -1.50 -31.92
C ARG A 187 -16.67 -1.51 -33.41
N LYS A 188 -17.57 -1.45 -34.40
CA LYS A 188 -17.14 -1.78 -35.78
C LYS A 188 -16.86 -0.67 -36.79
N ASN A 189 -17.36 0.59 -36.75
CA ASN A 189 -17.07 1.52 -37.87
C ASN A 189 -17.24 3.06 -37.64
N ARG A 190 -17.21 3.58 -36.41
CA ARG A 190 -17.43 5.04 -36.18
C ARG A 190 -16.16 5.81 -35.84
N LYS A 191 -16.05 7.04 -36.39
CA LYS A 191 -15.04 8.05 -36.01
C LYS A 191 -15.05 8.22 -34.48
N LYS A 192 -13.88 8.31 -33.87
CA LYS A 192 -13.75 8.50 -32.41
C LYS A 192 -14.38 9.86 -32.05
N PRO A 193 -15.39 9.92 -31.17
CA PRO A 193 -15.85 11.20 -30.65
C PRO A 193 -14.71 11.89 -29.90
N GLU A 194 -14.72 13.22 -29.93
CA GLU A 194 -13.82 14.03 -29.12
C GLU A 194 -14.01 13.68 -27.64
N GLN A 195 -12.90 13.43 -26.94
CA GLN A 195 -12.92 13.08 -25.53
C GLN A 195 -12.94 14.37 -24.69
N PRO A 196 -13.96 14.59 -23.85
CA PRO A 196 -14.01 15.74 -22.95
C PRO A 196 -12.88 15.72 -21.91
N PHE A 197 -12.32 14.54 -21.65
CA PHE A 197 -11.26 14.33 -20.68
C PHE A 197 -10.25 13.34 -21.29
N PRO A 198 -9.16 13.80 -21.91
CA PRO A 198 -8.19 12.91 -22.52
C PRO A 198 -7.58 12.04 -21.41
N ILE A 199 -7.87 10.74 -21.46
CA ILE A 199 -7.33 9.76 -20.53
C ILE A 199 -6.02 9.21 -21.09
N TYR A 200 -5.02 9.26 -20.23
CA TYR A 200 -3.71 8.77 -20.46
C TYR A 200 -3.43 7.55 -19.56
N ASN A 201 -2.94 6.47 -20.17
CA ASN A 201 -2.59 5.23 -19.48
C ASN A 201 -1.06 5.02 -19.57
N ILE A 202 -0.44 4.85 -18.41
CA ILE A 202 1.01 4.70 -18.26
C ILE A 202 1.46 3.27 -18.51
N ASP A 203 0.63 2.29 -18.16
CA ASP A 203 0.94 0.84 -18.20
C ASP A 203 1.41 0.38 -19.57
N ARG A 204 1.02 1.07 -20.66
CA ARG A 204 1.53 0.77 -22.01
C ARG A 204 3.03 1.03 -22.21
N CYS A 205 3.69 1.69 -21.26
CA CYS A 205 5.13 1.93 -21.31
C CYS A 205 5.99 0.76 -20.78
N ASP A 206 5.36 -0.30 -20.25
CA ASP A 206 6.03 -1.38 -19.51
C ASP A 206 6.75 -2.43 -20.39
N LYS A 207 6.76 -2.27 -21.72
CA LYS A 207 7.48 -3.22 -22.59
C LYS A 207 8.98 -2.93 -22.54
N GLU A 208 9.73 -3.92 -22.04
CA GLU A 208 11.19 -3.98 -21.81
C GLU A 208 12.00 -2.92 -22.57
N ASN A 209 12.61 -2.02 -21.79
CA ASN A 209 13.55 -0.96 -22.20
C ASN A 209 12.98 0.28 -22.92
N LYS A 210 11.65 0.45 -22.99
CA LYS A 210 11.06 1.62 -23.67
C LYS A 210 10.37 2.63 -22.75
N ILE A 211 10.51 2.53 -21.44
CA ILE A 211 9.77 3.46 -20.55
C ILE A 211 10.18 4.92 -20.73
N ILE A 212 11.49 5.21 -20.82
CA ILE A 212 11.97 6.60 -21.02
C ILE A 212 11.46 7.16 -22.35
N PRO A 213 11.72 6.54 -23.52
CA PRO A 213 11.18 7.01 -24.79
C PRO A 213 9.65 7.13 -24.79
N CYS A 214 8.96 6.23 -24.10
CA CYS A 214 7.51 6.27 -23.96
C CYS A 214 7.06 7.53 -23.19
N VAL A 215 7.65 7.82 -22.04
CA VAL A 215 7.31 9.01 -21.24
C VAL A 215 7.70 10.29 -21.97
N GLU A 216 8.86 10.36 -22.60
CA GLU A 216 9.30 11.51 -23.40
C GLU A 216 8.34 11.82 -24.55
N SER A 217 7.97 10.80 -25.33
CA SER A 217 7.01 10.93 -26.44
C SER A 217 5.68 11.51 -25.96
N LYS A 218 5.29 11.17 -24.72
CA LYS A 218 4.03 11.61 -24.13
C LYS A 218 4.11 13.00 -23.54
N ILE A 219 5.23 13.36 -22.91
CA ILE A 219 5.51 14.76 -22.52
C ILE A 219 5.48 15.65 -23.76
N LYS A 220 6.12 15.21 -24.85
CA LYS A 220 6.09 15.92 -26.14
C LYS A 220 4.65 16.10 -26.63
N TRP A 221 3.87 15.02 -26.67
CA TRP A 221 2.47 15.10 -27.08
C TRP A 221 1.65 16.06 -26.21
N ILE A 222 1.85 16.09 -24.88
CA ILE A 222 1.13 17.01 -23.98
C ILE A 222 1.51 18.46 -24.25
N LYS A 223 2.79 18.73 -24.52
CA LYS A 223 3.27 20.06 -24.91
C LYS A 223 2.67 20.49 -26.27
N GLU A 224 2.46 19.54 -27.17
CA GLU A 224 1.77 19.80 -28.45
C GLU A 224 0.24 20.01 -28.30
N ASN A 225 -0.34 19.59 -27.16
CA ASN A 225 -1.78 19.71 -26.85
C ASN A 225 -2.00 20.62 -25.63
N GLU A 226 -1.31 21.75 -25.62
CA GLU A 226 -1.33 22.70 -24.52
C GLU A 226 -2.70 23.35 -24.27
N ASP A 227 -3.59 23.34 -25.26
CA ASP A 227 -4.96 23.86 -25.18
C ASP A 227 -5.83 23.10 -24.18
N ARG A 228 -5.48 21.84 -23.87
CA ARG A 228 -6.26 21.01 -22.96
C ARG A 228 -6.07 21.44 -21.51
N GLN A 229 -7.15 21.86 -20.86
CA GLN A 229 -7.14 22.23 -19.44
C GLN A 229 -6.84 21.03 -18.54
N PHE A 230 -7.47 19.88 -18.79
CA PHE A 230 -7.31 18.68 -17.97
C PHE A 230 -6.62 17.55 -18.73
N LEU A 231 -5.70 16.87 -18.05
CA LEU A 231 -5.10 15.63 -18.50
C LEU A 231 -5.34 14.55 -17.44
N GLY A 232 -6.09 13.51 -17.77
CA GLY A 232 -6.37 12.40 -16.86
C GLY A 232 -5.29 11.32 -16.92
N ILE A 233 -4.80 10.85 -15.79
CA ILE A 233 -3.97 9.66 -15.64
C ILE A 233 -4.79 8.60 -14.91
N GLN A 234 -5.17 7.55 -15.63
CA GLN A 234 -5.99 6.47 -15.09
C GLN A 234 -5.08 5.42 -14.42
N LEU A 235 -5.39 5.04 -13.19
CA LEU A 235 -4.62 4.05 -12.41
C LEU A 235 -5.05 2.58 -12.65
N VAL A 236 -5.82 2.32 -13.71
CA VAL A 236 -6.34 0.97 -14.02
C VAL A 236 -5.21 0.10 -14.52
N SER A 237 -4.92 -1.01 -13.84
CA SER A 237 -3.84 -1.95 -14.19
C SER A 237 -2.43 -1.49 -13.84
N ASN A 238 -2.28 -0.55 -12.91
CA ASN A 238 -0.99 -0.29 -12.26
C ASN A 238 -0.56 -1.53 -11.48
N ASP A 239 0.05 -2.49 -12.16
CA ASP A 239 0.77 -3.55 -11.49
C ASP A 239 2.04 -2.97 -10.85
N VAL A 240 2.60 -3.75 -9.94
CA VAL A 240 3.80 -3.33 -9.21
C VAL A 240 4.94 -2.98 -10.18
N ALA A 241 5.08 -3.68 -11.31
CA ALA A 241 6.14 -3.42 -12.28
C ALA A 241 6.00 -2.03 -12.92
N SER A 242 4.79 -1.67 -13.36
CA SER A 242 4.47 -0.37 -13.94
C SER A 242 4.73 0.77 -12.95
N ILE A 243 4.33 0.60 -11.68
CA ILE A 243 4.60 1.57 -10.61
C ILE A 243 6.11 1.75 -10.41
N ASN A 244 6.87 0.66 -10.33
CA ASN A 244 8.31 0.74 -10.12
C ASN A 244 9.03 1.38 -11.30
N ASN A 245 8.61 1.05 -12.51
CA ASN A 245 9.19 1.63 -13.71
C ASN A 245 8.91 3.15 -13.76
N ALA A 246 7.71 3.59 -13.37
CA ALA A 246 7.41 5.00 -13.20
C ALA A 246 8.30 5.67 -12.13
N LEU A 247 8.52 5.01 -10.99
CA LEU A 247 9.39 5.51 -9.92
C LEU A 247 10.88 5.54 -10.31
N TYR A 248 11.33 4.63 -11.17
CA TYR A 248 12.68 4.64 -11.70
C TYR A 248 12.99 5.92 -12.48
N LEU A 249 12.03 6.44 -13.26
CA LEU A 249 12.17 7.74 -13.92
C LEU A 249 12.32 8.88 -12.93
N PHE A 250 11.51 8.86 -11.86
CA PHE A 250 11.59 9.86 -10.80
C PHE A 250 12.97 9.89 -10.14
N GLN A 251 13.48 8.71 -9.80
CA GLN A 251 14.80 8.57 -9.19
C GLN A 251 15.90 9.04 -10.14
N ARG A 252 15.89 8.61 -11.39
CA ARG A 252 16.89 9.02 -12.39
C ARG A 252 16.95 10.55 -12.53
N GLN A 253 15.80 11.22 -12.53
CA GLN A 253 15.75 12.66 -12.70
C GLN A 253 16.14 13.44 -11.43
N SER A 254 15.86 12.88 -10.25
CA SER A 254 15.97 13.63 -8.99
C SER A 254 17.19 13.26 -8.16
N TYR A 255 17.70 12.04 -8.31
CA TYR A 255 18.54 11.38 -7.32
C TYR A 255 19.51 10.34 -7.90
N ILE A 256 19.80 10.35 -9.21
CA ILE A 256 20.72 9.36 -9.79
C ILE A 256 22.06 9.29 -9.05
N ASP A 257 22.57 10.43 -8.58
CA ASP A 257 23.83 10.52 -7.83
C ASP A 257 23.72 9.99 -6.38
N LYS A 258 22.52 9.98 -5.80
CA LYS A 258 22.28 9.55 -4.40
C LYS A 258 21.77 8.13 -4.30
N MET A 259 21.16 7.61 -5.36
CA MET A 259 20.65 6.25 -5.43
C MET A 259 20.82 5.76 -6.89
N PRO A 260 21.95 5.12 -7.21
CA PRO A 260 22.24 4.69 -8.58
C PRO A 260 21.45 3.44 -9.02
N SER A 261 20.76 2.77 -8.10
CA SER A 261 19.91 1.60 -8.37
C SER A 261 18.56 1.71 -7.63
N ILE A 262 17.48 1.28 -8.30
CA ILE A 262 16.17 0.95 -7.69
C ILE A 262 15.92 -0.51 -8.05
N ASP A 263 15.76 -1.36 -7.06
CA ASP A 263 15.06 -2.64 -7.25
C ASP A 263 13.53 -2.39 -7.20
N ARG A 264 12.74 -3.37 -7.65
CA ARG A 264 11.27 -3.37 -7.76
C ARG A 264 10.51 -3.07 -6.45
N TRP A 265 11.18 -2.77 -5.35
CA TRP A 265 10.55 -2.47 -4.06
C TRP A 265 11.16 -1.26 -3.39
N ASP A 266 12.10 -0.60 -4.05
CA ASP A 266 12.77 0.58 -3.56
C ASP A 266 11.86 1.78 -3.79
N PHE A 267 11.79 2.61 -2.76
CA PHE A 267 11.09 3.86 -2.82
C PHE A 267 12.09 4.96 -3.05
N ALA A 268 11.62 6.07 -3.62
CA ALA A 268 12.37 7.30 -3.49
C ALA A 268 12.62 7.52 -1.99
N VAL A 269 13.88 7.73 -1.60
CA VAL A 269 14.25 8.10 -0.21
C VAL A 269 13.44 9.29 0.30
N THR A 270 12.90 10.10 -0.60
CA THR A 270 12.04 11.24 -0.29
C THR A 270 10.56 10.93 -0.13
N MET A 271 10.10 9.67 -0.23
CA MET A 271 8.67 9.37 -0.19
C MET A 271 8.04 9.84 1.12
N ASN A 272 8.75 9.70 2.25
CA ASN A 272 8.33 10.24 3.54
C ASN A 272 8.13 11.77 3.50
N HIS A 273 9.06 12.51 2.91
CA HIS A 273 9.02 13.97 2.82
C HIS A 273 7.94 14.43 1.84
N ILE A 274 7.80 13.76 0.70
CA ILE A 274 6.70 13.98 -0.25
C ILE A 274 5.37 13.75 0.45
N PHE A 275 5.23 12.64 1.18
CA PHE A 275 4.00 12.32 1.90
C PHE A 275 3.66 13.40 2.94
N ARG A 276 4.63 13.84 3.75
CA ARG A 276 4.44 14.91 4.76
C ARG A 276 4.07 16.26 4.17
N VAL A 277 4.56 16.58 2.97
CA VAL A 277 4.21 17.83 2.27
C VAL A 277 2.83 17.74 1.60
N MET A 278 2.38 16.55 1.24
CA MET A 278 1.10 16.36 0.55
C MET A 278 -0.05 16.03 1.48
N PHE A 279 0.20 15.35 2.59
CA PHE A 279 -0.86 14.71 3.37
C PHE A 279 -0.66 14.93 4.86
N LYS A 280 -1.76 15.28 5.53
CA LYS A 280 -1.96 15.06 6.96
C LYS A 280 -3.26 14.25 7.15
N PRO A 281 -3.36 13.39 8.17
CA PRO A 281 -4.60 12.67 8.44
C PRO A 281 -5.73 13.63 8.83
N VAL A 282 -6.96 13.33 8.43
CA VAL A 282 -8.14 14.06 8.93
C VAL A 282 -8.22 13.92 10.46
N ARG A 283 -8.78 14.94 11.13
CA ARG A 283 -8.78 15.01 12.60
C ARG A 283 -9.26 13.73 13.31
N PRO A 284 -10.36 13.05 12.91
CA PRO A 284 -10.78 11.82 13.57
C PRO A 284 -9.75 10.69 13.46
N LEU A 285 -9.15 10.52 12.28
CA LEU A 285 -8.11 9.52 12.05
C LEU A 285 -6.83 9.86 12.82
N ALA A 286 -6.45 11.14 12.87
CA ALA A 286 -5.31 11.61 13.66
C ALA A 286 -5.46 11.27 15.14
N ILE A 287 -6.59 11.66 15.75
CA ILE A 287 -6.91 11.35 17.16
C ILE A 287 -6.80 9.85 17.40
N ARG A 288 -7.36 9.04 16.50
CA ARG A 288 -7.32 7.59 16.58
C ARG A 288 -5.88 7.05 16.57
N VAL A 289 -5.05 7.45 15.59
CA VAL A 289 -3.64 7.06 15.52
C VAL A 289 -2.89 7.38 16.82
N ASN A 290 -3.09 8.60 17.34
CA ASN A 290 -2.40 9.04 18.55
C ASN A 290 -2.84 8.29 19.79
N ASN A 291 -4.15 8.07 19.95
CA ASN A 291 -4.68 7.27 21.05
C ASN A 291 -4.13 5.85 21.00
N THR A 292 -4.06 5.25 19.81
CA THR A 292 -3.49 3.92 19.61
C THR A 292 -2.00 3.89 19.96
N MET A 293 -1.21 4.85 19.47
CA MET A 293 0.22 4.93 19.82
C MET A 293 0.42 5.11 21.32
N ALA A 294 -0.33 6.03 21.94
CA ALA A 294 -0.24 6.28 23.37
C ALA A 294 -0.62 5.03 24.19
N ALA A 295 -1.71 4.35 23.83
CA ALA A 295 -2.15 3.12 24.48
C ALA A 295 -1.13 1.97 24.36
N LEU A 296 -0.40 1.92 23.25
CA LEU A 296 0.65 0.93 23.01
C LEU A 296 2.03 1.36 23.53
N GLY A 297 2.16 2.57 24.11
CA GLY A 297 3.44 3.11 24.56
C GLY A 297 4.42 3.41 23.42
N LEU A 298 3.93 3.57 22.19
CA LEU A 298 4.73 3.85 21.00
C LEU A 298 5.12 5.33 20.92
N LYS A 299 6.36 5.57 20.49
CA LYS A 299 6.88 6.90 20.17
C LYS A 299 7.54 6.85 18.81
N GLU A 300 7.31 7.85 17.96
CA GLU A 300 7.89 7.92 16.61
C GLU A 300 9.41 7.70 16.66
N ASN A 301 9.93 6.90 15.73
CA ASN A 301 11.34 6.49 15.64
C ASN A 301 11.89 5.75 16.88
N GLN A 302 11.01 5.16 17.71
CA GLN A 302 11.39 4.34 18.88
C GLN A 302 10.68 2.99 18.89
N TYR A 303 10.44 2.43 17.70
CA TYR A 303 9.92 1.08 17.48
C TYR A 303 10.21 0.63 16.06
N SER A 304 10.29 -0.68 15.86
CA SER A 304 10.28 -1.27 14.52
C SER A 304 8.90 -1.78 14.17
N SER A 305 8.59 -1.86 12.89
CA SER A 305 7.29 -2.32 12.40
C SER A 305 7.39 -3.61 11.63
N VAL A 306 6.39 -4.46 11.76
CA VAL A 306 6.20 -5.70 11.02
C VAL A 306 4.87 -5.65 10.30
N HIS A 307 4.90 -5.91 9.00
CA HIS A 307 3.69 -6.12 8.21
C HIS A 307 3.66 -7.51 7.60
N THR A 308 2.59 -8.26 7.85
CA THR A 308 2.32 -9.54 7.18
C THR A 308 1.02 -9.49 6.40
N ARG A 309 1.07 -9.82 5.11
CA ARG A 309 -0.11 -9.97 4.27
C ARG A 309 -0.56 -11.44 4.28
N CYS A 310 -1.29 -11.86 5.32
CA CYS A 310 -1.70 -13.24 5.52
C CYS A 310 -2.65 -13.75 4.44
N ARG A 311 -3.45 -12.88 3.82
CA ARG A 311 -4.46 -13.27 2.80
C ARG A 311 -3.94 -13.41 1.39
N TYR A 312 -2.71 -12.96 1.15
CA TYR A 312 -2.10 -13.09 -0.16
C TYR A 312 -1.59 -14.52 -0.39
N PRO A 313 -1.83 -15.12 -1.57
CA PRO A 313 -1.50 -16.50 -1.86
C PRO A 313 -0.11 -16.93 -1.39
N VAL A 314 -0.09 -17.87 -0.46
CA VAL A 314 0.91 -18.94 -0.49
C VAL A 314 0.23 -20.09 -1.22
N TYR A 315 0.92 -20.76 -2.15
CA TYR A 315 0.34 -21.82 -2.97
C TYR A 315 -0.56 -22.84 -2.19
N PRO A 316 -0.22 -23.23 -0.93
CA PRO A 316 -1.08 -24.05 -0.09
C PRO A 316 -2.42 -23.40 0.30
N VAL A 317 -2.43 -22.10 0.63
CA VAL A 317 -3.64 -21.36 1.05
C VAL A 317 -4.68 -21.31 -0.06
N VAL A 318 -4.24 -21.09 -1.30
CA VAL A 318 -5.14 -21.07 -2.47
C VAL A 318 -5.73 -22.45 -2.77
N ARG A 319 -4.98 -23.52 -2.48
CA ARG A 319 -5.45 -24.89 -2.71
C ARG A 319 -6.52 -25.29 -1.71
N ASP A 320 -6.34 -24.94 -0.44
CA ASP A 320 -7.20 -25.41 0.65
C ASP A 320 -8.50 -24.60 0.78
N GLN A 321 -8.51 -23.31 0.39
CA GLN A 321 -9.65 -22.41 0.60
C GLN A 321 -10.26 -21.82 -0.69
N GLY A 322 -9.75 -22.21 -1.87
CA GLY A 322 -10.25 -21.75 -3.15
C GLY A 322 -9.72 -20.38 -3.60
N LYS A 323 -10.24 -19.87 -4.72
CA LYS A 323 -9.62 -18.77 -5.50
C LYS A 323 -9.86 -17.34 -4.97
N GLN A 324 -10.61 -17.11 -3.89
CA GLN A 324 -11.07 -15.75 -3.51
C GLN A 324 -10.64 -15.23 -2.11
N VAL A 325 -9.69 -15.89 -1.45
CA VAL A 325 -9.29 -15.54 -0.07
C VAL A 325 -8.77 -14.09 0.10
N ASP A 326 -8.09 -13.53 -0.91
CA ASP A 326 -7.44 -12.21 -0.81
C ASP A 326 -8.43 -11.03 -0.72
N LYS A 327 -9.69 -11.19 -1.15
CA LYS A 327 -10.65 -10.07 -1.26
C LYS A 327 -12.01 -10.31 -0.59
N GLY A 328 -12.44 -11.56 -0.48
CA GLY A 328 -13.79 -11.91 -0.02
C GLY A 328 -13.94 -12.09 1.48
N GLY A 329 -12.86 -11.96 2.26
CA GLY A 329 -12.89 -12.36 3.65
C GLY A 329 -12.84 -13.89 3.83
N GLY A 330 -13.11 -14.33 5.05
CA GLY A 330 -13.42 -15.74 5.35
C GLY A 330 -12.22 -16.69 5.38
N MET A 331 -10.99 -16.18 5.34
CA MET A 331 -9.81 -17.01 5.62
C MET A 331 -9.91 -17.48 7.07
N ARG A 332 -9.85 -18.79 7.31
CA ARG A 332 -9.81 -19.31 8.68
C ARG A 332 -8.36 -19.43 9.14
N PHE A 333 -8.05 -18.91 10.32
CA PHE A 333 -6.75 -19.02 10.96
C PHE A 333 -6.65 -20.33 11.76
N GLU A 334 -6.74 -21.48 11.06
CA GLU A 334 -6.70 -22.81 11.66
C GLU A 334 -5.87 -23.82 10.85
N GLY A 335 -5.54 -24.96 11.47
CA GLY A 335 -4.84 -26.09 10.85
C GLY A 335 -3.53 -25.71 10.14
N LYS A 336 -3.29 -26.33 8.97
CA LYS A 336 -2.06 -26.11 8.18
C LYS A 336 -1.88 -24.67 7.72
N THR A 337 -2.98 -23.94 7.51
CA THR A 337 -2.92 -22.52 7.12
C THR A 337 -2.37 -21.69 8.28
N LYS A 338 -2.85 -21.93 9.50
CA LYS A 338 -2.31 -21.31 10.72
C LYS A 338 -0.81 -21.61 10.89
N ASP A 339 -0.41 -22.87 10.79
CA ASP A 339 1.00 -23.27 10.99
C ASP A 339 1.93 -22.54 10.00
N LEU A 340 1.56 -22.52 8.72
CA LEU A 340 2.30 -21.82 7.67
C LEU A 340 2.39 -20.31 7.93
N LEU A 341 1.29 -19.69 8.34
CA LEU A 341 1.26 -18.26 8.63
C LEU A 341 2.08 -17.92 9.87
N ILE A 342 2.03 -18.74 10.92
CA ILE A 342 2.87 -18.58 12.11
C ILE A 342 4.35 -18.64 11.74
N GLU A 343 4.76 -19.56 10.86
CA GLU A 343 6.14 -19.63 10.39
C GLU A 343 6.57 -18.32 9.69
N ILE A 344 5.72 -17.79 8.81
CA ILE A 344 5.96 -16.52 8.13
C ILE A 344 6.02 -15.34 9.11
N MET A 345 5.06 -15.24 10.03
CA MET A 345 4.98 -14.16 11.00
C MET A 345 6.15 -14.17 11.97
N ASN A 346 6.57 -15.35 12.43
CA ASN A 346 7.76 -15.52 13.25
C ASN A 346 9.03 -15.07 12.51
N ASN A 347 9.16 -15.41 11.21
CA ASN A 347 10.28 -14.91 10.41
C ASN A 347 10.23 -13.39 10.26
N ALA A 348 9.03 -12.81 10.07
CA ALA A 348 8.86 -11.37 9.97
C ALA A 348 9.33 -10.62 11.23
N ILE A 349 9.01 -11.14 12.42
CA ILE A 349 9.46 -10.60 13.71
C ILE A 349 10.97 -10.77 13.89
N LYS A 350 11.53 -11.96 13.55
CA LYS A 350 12.99 -12.18 13.53
C LYS A 350 13.71 -11.14 12.69
N CYS A 351 13.19 -10.85 11.50
CA CYS A 351 13.75 -9.83 10.62
C CYS A 351 13.70 -8.43 11.24
N ALA A 352 12.58 -8.03 11.86
CA ALA A 352 12.49 -6.74 12.54
C ALA A 352 13.45 -6.64 13.73
N TYR A 353 13.53 -7.70 14.54
CA TYR A 353 14.48 -7.76 15.67
C TYR A 353 15.93 -7.64 15.21
N GLN A 354 16.30 -8.25 14.08
CA GLN A 354 17.65 -8.12 13.53
C GLN A 354 17.97 -6.71 13.01
N LEU A 355 16.95 -5.94 12.59
CA LEU A 355 17.12 -4.54 12.20
C LEU A 355 17.25 -3.63 13.42
N ASP A 356 16.51 -3.92 14.49
CA ASP A 356 16.48 -3.14 15.73
C ASP A 356 16.18 -4.04 16.93
N GLN A 357 17.21 -4.26 17.75
CA GLN A 357 17.13 -5.07 18.97
C GLN A 357 16.73 -4.26 20.20
N THR A 358 16.64 -2.93 20.06
CA THR A 358 16.56 -2.00 21.19
C THR A 358 15.15 -1.51 21.47
N HIS A 359 14.30 -1.51 20.47
CA HIS A 359 12.95 -0.95 20.56
C HIS A 359 11.86 -2.02 20.42
N PRO A 360 10.63 -1.75 20.92
CA PRO A 360 9.49 -2.64 20.71
C PRO A 360 9.18 -2.83 19.21
N ILE A 361 8.46 -3.92 18.91
CA ILE A 361 8.02 -4.25 17.56
C ILE A 361 6.51 -4.06 17.45
N TYR A 362 6.06 -3.12 16.62
CA TYR A 362 4.67 -2.98 16.21
C TYR A 362 4.32 -4.01 15.12
N PHE A 363 3.25 -4.78 15.29
CA PHE A 363 2.81 -5.80 14.34
C PHE A 363 1.44 -5.46 13.76
N ALA A 364 1.34 -5.51 12.43
CA ALA A 364 0.10 -5.35 11.68
C ALA A 364 -0.06 -6.43 10.59
N SER A 365 -1.31 -6.85 10.38
CA SER A 365 -1.68 -7.83 9.35
C SER A 365 -3.03 -7.48 8.73
N ASP A 366 -3.27 -8.01 7.53
CA ASP A 366 -4.60 -7.98 6.88
C ASP A 366 -5.57 -9.04 7.43
N HIS A 367 -5.21 -9.66 8.56
CA HIS A 367 -6.00 -10.67 9.26
C HIS A 367 -5.94 -10.44 10.78
N ASP A 368 -7.10 -10.33 11.40
CA ASP A 368 -7.29 -10.04 12.82
C ASP A 368 -6.83 -11.18 13.73
N ASP A 369 -7.27 -12.44 13.51
CA ASP A 369 -6.82 -13.59 14.32
C ASP A 369 -5.29 -13.76 14.30
N ALA A 370 -4.68 -13.53 13.14
CA ALA A 370 -3.23 -13.58 12.99
C ALA A 370 -2.55 -12.47 13.79
N THR A 371 -3.12 -11.26 13.79
CA THR A 371 -2.65 -10.15 14.61
C THR A 371 -2.78 -10.46 16.10
N GLU A 372 -3.96 -10.91 16.54
CA GLU A 372 -4.21 -11.30 17.92
C GLU A 372 -3.25 -12.40 18.38
N TYR A 373 -3.04 -13.42 17.55
CA TYR A 373 -2.11 -14.49 17.86
C TYR A 373 -0.69 -13.94 18.10
N MET A 374 -0.18 -13.09 17.20
CA MET A 374 1.19 -12.59 17.33
C MET A 374 1.38 -11.66 18.53
N ILE A 375 0.41 -10.82 18.87
CA ILE A 375 0.55 -9.90 20.02
C ILE A 375 0.33 -10.59 21.37
N THR A 376 -0.17 -11.83 21.38
CA THR A 376 -0.42 -12.62 22.60
C THR A 376 0.62 -13.72 22.83
N HIS A 377 1.49 -13.99 21.86
CA HIS A 377 2.48 -15.08 21.92
C HIS A 377 3.91 -14.56 21.77
N ASP A 378 4.84 -15.25 22.44
CA ASP A 378 6.27 -14.96 22.30
C ASP A 378 6.85 -15.61 21.04
N THR A 379 7.63 -14.84 20.29
CA THR A 379 8.45 -15.35 19.18
C THR A 379 9.90 -15.48 19.64
N THR A 380 10.47 -16.68 19.51
CA THR A 380 11.91 -16.88 19.63
C THR A 380 12.61 -16.22 18.44
N VAL A 381 13.49 -15.25 18.68
CA VAL A 381 14.12 -14.44 17.62
C VAL A 381 15.56 -14.82 17.31
N ASP A 382 16.21 -15.55 18.20
CA ASP A 382 17.62 -15.92 18.07
C ASP A 382 17.80 -17.42 17.80
N LYS A 383 19.04 -17.83 17.54
CA LYS A 383 19.36 -19.23 17.23
C LYS A 383 19.40 -20.12 18.47
N SER A 384 19.67 -19.56 19.65
CA SER A 384 19.81 -20.36 20.88
C SER A 384 18.44 -20.81 21.42
N GLY A 385 17.38 -20.07 21.12
CA GLY A 385 16.06 -20.31 21.69
C GLY A 385 15.75 -19.43 22.90
N GLU A 386 16.73 -18.69 23.41
CA GLU A 386 16.66 -17.95 24.66
C GLU A 386 15.95 -16.60 24.52
N ILE A 387 16.17 -15.89 23.41
CA ILE A 387 15.62 -14.55 23.24
C ILE A 387 14.20 -14.65 22.69
N LYS A 388 13.24 -14.22 23.51
CA LYS A 388 11.83 -14.16 23.18
C LYS A 388 11.39 -12.70 23.06
N VAL A 389 10.71 -12.39 21.96
CA VAL A 389 10.12 -11.08 21.72
C VAL A 389 8.63 -11.26 21.50
N ARG A 390 7.84 -10.44 22.20
CA ARG A 390 6.41 -10.30 21.96
C ARG A 390 6.15 -8.97 21.27
N PRO A 391 5.63 -8.96 20.04
CA PRO A 391 5.26 -7.71 19.40
C PRO A 391 4.04 -7.10 20.09
N ILE A 392 3.83 -5.82 19.87
CA ILE A 392 2.65 -5.05 20.27
C ILE A 392 1.85 -4.69 19.03
N GLY A 393 0.54 -4.51 19.18
CA GLY A 393 -0.33 -4.21 18.04
C GLY A 393 -1.76 -4.00 18.47
N VAL A 394 -2.62 -3.69 17.52
CA VAL A 394 -4.04 -3.41 17.78
C VAL A 394 -4.84 -4.69 17.64
N LYS A 395 -5.44 -5.15 18.74
CA LYS A 395 -6.50 -6.17 18.67
C LYS A 395 -7.75 -5.52 18.08
N ARG A 396 -8.34 -6.14 17.07
CA ARG A 396 -9.55 -5.67 16.40
C ARG A 396 -10.60 -6.76 16.41
N ASP A 397 -11.86 -6.33 16.50
CA ASP A 397 -13.02 -7.24 16.43
C ASP A 397 -13.39 -7.61 14.99
N ALA A 398 -12.76 -6.94 14.02
CA ALA A 398 -12.97 -7.17 12.61
C ALA A 398 -11.71 -6.83 11.81
N GLU A 399 -11.62 -7.47 10.66
CA GLU A 399 -10.51 -7.29 9.73
C GLU A 399 -10.49 -5.89 9.10
N PRO A 400 -9.31 -5.32 8.85
CA PRO A 400 -9.21 -4.04 8.17
C PRO A 400 -9.79 -4.11 6.75
N LEU A 401 -10.71 -3.19 6.42
CA LEU A 401 -11.27 -3.11 5.08
C LEU A 401 -10.25 -2.61 4.05
N HIS A 402 -10.16 -3.29 2.91
CA HIS A 402 -9.27 -2.92 1.82
C HIS A 402 -9.94 -1.99 0.80
N MET A 403 -9.24 -0.94 0.35
CA MET A 403 -9.74 -0.02 -0.69
C MET A 403 -9.84 -0.65 -2.10
N GLY A 404 -9.43 -1.90 -2.29
CA GLY A 404 -9.41 -2.56 -3.59
C GLY A 404 -10.67 -3.38 -3.93
N ASN A 405 -11.59 -3.55 -2.98
CA ASN A 405 -12.81 -4.33 -3.19
C ASN A 405 -13.94 -3.41 -3.69
N LEU A 406 -14.24 -3.49 -4.99
CA LEU A 406 -15.28 -2.69 -5.61
C LEU A 406 -16.67 -3.28 -5.45
N GLU A 407 -16.80 -4.57 -5.10
CA GLU A 407 -18.10 -5.19 -4.89
C GLU A 407 -18.81 -4.61 -3.66
N THR A 408 -18.03 -4.09 -2.70
CA THR A 408 -18.51 -3.44 -1.48
C THR A 408 -18.39 -1.92 -1.50
N ALA A 409 -18.05 -1.34 -2.66
CA ALA A 409 -18.00 0.09 -2.87
C ALA A 409 -19.32 0.77 -2.49
N GLY A 410 -19.27 1.76 -1.59
CA GLY A 410 -20.45 2.49 -1.10
C GLY A 410 -21.30 1.77 -0.05
N GLN A 411 -20.97 0.52 0.33
CA GLN A 411 -21.67 -0.20 1.40
C GLN A 411 -21.12 0.10 2.79
N HIS A 412 -19.85 0.52 2.84
CA HIS A 412 -19.10 0.74 4.06
C HIS A 412 -19.02 2.20 4.44
N LYS A 413 -19.06 2.48 5.74
CA LYS A 413 -18.83 3.82 6.29
C LYS A 413 -17.35 4.17 6.17
N VAL A 414 -17.05 5.46 6.11
CA VAL A 414 -15.66 5.97 6.03
C VAL A 414 -14.81 5.43 7.18
N GLU A 415 -15.35 5.43 8.38
CA GLU A 415 -14.64 5.07 9.61
C GLU A 415 -14.20 3.60 9.64
N GLU A 416 -14.89 2.72 8.91
CA GLU A 416 -14.54 1.30 8.81
C GLU A 416 -13.23 1.09 8.04
N PHE A 417 -12.81 2.05 7.21
CA PHE A 417 -11.52 2.03 6.53
C PHE A 417 -10.39 2.67 7.36
N TYR A 418 -10.67 3.29 8.52
CA TYR A 418 -9.60 3.95 9.30
C TYR A 418 -8.51 2.99 9.76
N SER A 419 -8.84 1.72 10.02
CA SER A 419 -7.86 0.73 10.48
C SER A 419 -6.66 0.57 9.53
N ILE A 420 -6.88 0.61 8.20
CA ILE A 420 -5.76 0.50 7.24
C ILE A 420 -4.90 1.76 7.19
N PHE A 421 -5.48 2.94 7.39
CA PHE A 421 -4.70 4.18 7.44
C PHE A 421 -3.96 4.29 8.77
N GLU A 422 -4.61 3.88 9.86
CA GLU A 422 -4.01 3.79 11.19
C GLU A 422 -2.76 2.92 11.18
N ASP A 423 -2.86 1.68 10.69
CA ASP A 423 -1.71 0.78 10.58
C ASP A 423 -0.62 1.34 9.68
N LEU A 424 -0.97 1.92 8.54
CA LEU A 424 0.01 2.52 7.63
C LEU A 424 0.79 3.66 8.28
N LEU A 425 0.08 4.57 8.96
CA LEU A 425 0.68 5.75 9.58
C LEU A 425 1.53 5.37 10.79
N ILE A 426 1.05 4.44 11.64
CA ILE A 426 1.85 3.91 12.75
C ILE A 426 3.07 3.18 12.21
N MET A 427 2.94 2.28 11.23
CA MET A 427 4.13 1.60 10.71
C MET A 427 5.13 2.56 10.07
N GLY A 428 4.65 3.58 9.35
CA GLY A 428 5.48 4.63 8.77
C GLY A 428 6.15 5.55 9.78
N GLY A 429 5.72 5.55 11.04
CA GLY A 429 6.39 6.26 12.14
C GLY A 429 7.48 5.46 12.85
N GLY A 430 7.68 4.19 12.49
CA GLY A 430 8.74 3.35 13.06
C GLY A 430 10.12 3.66 12.48
N THR A 431 11.16 3.16 13.15
CA THR A 431 12.56 3.28 12.73
C THR A 431 12.88 2.39 11.54
N CYS A 432 12.40 1.14 11.59
CA CYS A 432 12.64 0.11 10.59
C CYS A 432 11.35 -0.65 10.26
N VAL A 433 11.27 -1.23 9.06
CA VAL A 433 10.09 -2.03 8.66
C VAL A 433 10.48 -3.39 8.08
N SER A 434 10.02 -4.46 8.72
CA SER A 434 10.01 -5.81 8.16
C SER A 434 8.69 -6.04 7.43
N HIS A 435 8.74 -6.29 6.13
CA HIS A 435 7.53 -6.47 5.33
C HIS A 435 7.61 -7.68 4.40
N GLY A 436 6.44 -8.20 4.05
CA GLY A 436 6.31 -9.35 3.17
C GLY A 436 5.99 -8.96 1.74
N VAL A 437 5.13 -9.77 1.13
CA VAL A 437 4.61 -9.58 -0.23
C VAL A 437 3.51 -8.53 -0.24
N GLY A 438 3.44 -7.79 -1.34
CA GLY A 438 2.46 -6.73 -1.54
C GLY A 438 3.06 -5.35 -1.31
N SER A 439 2.34 -4.34 -1.76
CA SER A 439 2.83 -2.96 -1.77
C SER A 439 2.60 -2.22 -0.44
N PHE A 440 1.73 -2.72 0.45
CA PHE A 440 1.32 -2.01 1.67
C PHE A 440 2.45 -1.87 2.71
N GLY A 441 3.01 -2.98 3.20
CA GLY A 441 4.14 -2.92 4.14
C GLY A 441 5.40 -2.27 3.54
N SER A 442 5.61 -2.44 2.23
CA SER A 442 6.69 -1.73 1.52
C SER A 442 6.44 -0.22 1.51
N PHE A 443 5.17 0.21 1.38
CA PHE A 443 4.82 1.62 1.41
C PHE A 443 5.02 2.21 2.81
N ALA A 444 4.66 1.48 3.87
CA ALA A 444 5.02 1.88 5.23
C ALA A 444 6.53 2.06 5.42
N ALA A 445 7.35 1.13 4.87
CA ALA A 445 8.81 1.27 4.87
C ALA A 445 9.31 2.54 4.15
N ALA A 446 8.58 3.01 3.14
CA ALA A 446 8.90 4.27 2.46
C ALA A 446 8.60 5.51 3.32
N LEU A 447 7.62 5.41 4.21
CA LEU A 447 7.15 6.51 5.05
C LEU A 447 8.06 6.75 6.26
N THR A 448 8.82 5.75 6.70
CA THR A 448 9.81 5.92 7.78
C THR A 448 10.90 6.93 7.41
N GLY A 449 11.19 7.09 6.12
CA GLY A 449 12.28 7.94 5.65
C GLY A 449 13.68 7.40 5.95
N THR A 450 13.75 6.15 6.43
CA THR A 450 15.00 5.43 6.65
C THR A 450 15.14 4.36 5.56
N ASN A 451 16.38 3.95 5.29
CA ASN A 451 16.62 2.76 4.45
C ASN A 451 16.52 1.46 5.27
N CYS A 452 16.10 1.53 6.54
CA CYS A 452 16.08 0.39 7.44
C CYS A 452 14.84 -0.48 7.19
N ARG A 453 14.99 -1.58 6.46
CA ARG A 453 13.90 -2.49 6.15
C ARG A 453 14.39 -3.89 5.80
N ALA A 454 13.50 -4.87 5.91
CA ALA A 454 13.77 -6.25 5.51
C ALA A 454 12.57 -6.86 4.82
N ILE A 455 12.84 -7.70 3.81
CA ILE A 455 11.81 -8.51 3.16
C ILE A 455 11.83 -9.90 3.78
N HIS A 456 10.79 -10.28 4.52
CA HIS A 456 10.76 -11.53 5.29
C HIS A 456 10.31 -12.76 4.50
N ARG A 457 9.73 -12.57 3.30
CA ARG A 457 9.31 -13.69 2.44
C ARG A 457 9.30 -13.33 0.96
N LYS A 458 9.44 -14.34 0.10
CA LYS A 458 9.34 -14.26 -1.36
C LYS A 458 7.88 -14.19 -1.80
N PHE A 459 7.66 -13.77 -3.05
CA PHE A 459 6.33 -13.80 -3.69
C PHE A 459 5.72 -15.20 -3.74
N THR A 460 6.55 -16.25 -3.79
CA THR A 460 6.12 -17.65 -3.72
C THR A 460 5.69 -18.11 -2.32
N GLY A 461 5.81 -17.22 -1.32
CA GLY A 461 5.56 -17.49 0.10
C GLY A 461 6.73 -18.12 0.86
N GLY A 462 7.79 -18.55 0.17
CA GLY A 462 8.99 -19.07 0.84
C GLY A 462 9.70 -17.99 1.66
N LEU A 463 10.23 -18.37 2.83
CA LEU A 463 10.94 -17.46 3.72
C LEU A 463 12.21 -16.89 3.07
N VAL A 464 12.61 -15.73 3.57
CA VAL A 464 13.88 -15.07 3.24
C VAL A 464 14.70 -14.93 4.52
N THR A 465 15.99 -15.22 4.43
CA THR A 465 16.94 -14.99 5.53
C THR A 465 17.17 -13.50 5.71
N CYS A 466 17.14 -13.03 6.95
CA CYS A 466 17.35 -11.63 7.30
C CYS A 466 18.74 -11.38 7.92
N PRO A 467 19.22 -10.12 7.92
CA PRO A 467 18.68 -9.00 7.15
C PRO A 467 18.90 -9.23 5.64
N ASN A 468 17.84 -9.10 4.86
CA ASN A 468 17.95 -9.01 3.40
C ASN A 468 17.55 -7.58 3.05
N ASP A 469 18.49 -6.69 3.32
CA ASP A 469 18.54 -5.42 2.63
C ASP A 469 18.81 -5.75 1.15
N ARG A 470 17.83 -5.54 0.27
CA ARG A 470 18.10 -5.67 -1.17
C ARG A 470 19.12 -4.64 -1.69
N GLY A 471 19.41 -3.61 -0.90
CA GLY A 471 20.45 -2.61 -1.11
C GLY A 471 21.87 -3.09 -0.82
N ASP A 472 22.08 -4.29 -0.24
CA ASP A 472 23.41 -4.90 -0.16
C ASP A 472 23.90 -5.44 -1.53
N ARG A 473 23.11 -5.29 -2.60
CA ARG A 473 23.55 -5.51 -3.98
C ARG A 473 23.90 -4.18 -4.68
N ARG A 474 25.18 -3.81 -4.52
CA ARG A 474 25.99 -2.87 -5.33
C ARG A 474 25.71 -1.38 -5.10
N LEU A 475 26.55 -0.77 -4.26
CA LEU A 475 27.07 0.57 -4.53
C LEU A 475 27.75 0.55 -5.91
N VAL A 476 27.09 1.07 -6.93
CA VAL A 476 27.76 1.43 -8.18
C VAL A 476 28.51 2.72 -7.91
N ASN A 477 29.84 2.67 -7.92
CA ASN A 477 30.67 3.88 -7.94
C ASN A 477 30.37 4.63 -9.25
N VAL A 478 29.47 5.61 -9.20
CA VAL A 478 29.33 6.60 -10.27
C VAL A 478 30.43 7.62 -10.05
N THR A 479 31.54 7.43 -10.75
CA THR A 479 32.59 8.44 -10.85
C THR A 479 32.16 9.46 -11.91
N GLU A 480 31.59 10.58 -11.44
CA GLU A 480 31.84 11.97 -11.88
C GLU A 480 30.61 12.88 -11.66
N PRO A 481 30.82 14.14 -11.22
CA PRO A 481 29.73 15.05 -10.89
C PRO A 481 29.16 15.71 -12.15
N VAL A 482 27.93 15.32 -12.54
CA VAL A 482 27.12 16.15 -13.44
C VAL A 482 26.43 17.23 -12.61
N LEU A 483 27.14 18.33 -12.40
CA LEU A 483 26.60 19.57 -11.86
C LEU A 483 25.52 20.13 -12.82
N PHE A 484 24.25 19.87 -12.50
CA PHE A 484 23.11 20.41 -13.25
C PHE A 484 22.91 21.91 -12.96
N GLY A 485 23.49 22.73 -13.83
CA GLY A 485 23.06 24.10 -14.12
C GLY A 485 22.33 24.17 -15.47
N ILE A 486 21.39 23.27 -15.75
CA ILE A 486 20.73 23.17 -17.07
C ILE A 486 19.33 23.78 -17.01
N SER A 487 19.09 24.79 -17.85
CA SER A 487 17.76 25.37 -18.08
C SER A 487 16.85 24.33 -18.75
N SER A 488 15.53 24.50 -18.63
CA SER A 488 14.50 23.55 -19.10
C SER A 488 14.52 23.21 -20.60
N GLY A 489 15.44 23.78 -21.40
CA GLY A 489 15.57 23.58 -22.85
C GLY A 489 16.39 22.34 -23.29
N ASP A 490 17.40 21.89 -22.52
CA ASP A 490 18.42 20.94 -23.02
C ASP A 490 18.33 19.51 -22.44
N LEU A 491 17.17 19.11 -21.89
CA LEU A 491 16.98 17.81 -21.24
C LEU A 491 17.08 16.59 -22.19
N VAL A 492 17.02 16.80 -23.51
CA VAL A 492 16.80 15.73 -24.51
C VAL A 492 18.09 15.11 -25.06
N SER A 493 19.25 15.79 -24.94
CA SER A 493 20.51 15.33 -25.53
C SER A 493 21.32 14.40 -24.62
N SER A 494 21.20 14.51 -23.29
CA SER A 494 22.06 13.76 -22.33
C SER A 494 21.62 12.32 -22.05
N LEU A 495 20.48 11.87 -22.59
CA LEU A 495 19.89 10.57 -22.25
C LEU A 495 20.32 9.41 -23.18
N LYS A 496 21.09 9.68 -24.25
CA LYS A 496 21.35 8.71 -25.33
C LYS A 496 22.47 7.68 -25.09
N ASP A 497 23.35 7.85 -24.10
CA ASP A 497 24.60 7.08 -24.03
C ASP A 497 24.68 5.97 -22.95
N ILE A 498 23.55 5.46 -22.44
CA ILE A 498 23.57 4.44 -21.38
C ILE A 498 23.12 3.06 -21.90
N LYS A 499 24.04 2.08 -21.85
CA LYS A 499 23.78 0.65 -22.09
C LYS A 499 23.32 -0.04 -20.80
N TYR A 500 22.24 -0.81 -20.86
CA TYR A 500 21.79 -1.68 -19.76
C TYR A 500 22.78 -2.85 -19.56
N GLN A 501 23.24 -3.08 -18.33
CA GLN A 501 23.84 -4.36 -17.93
C GLN A 501 22.82 -5.12 -17.08
N HIS A 502 22.46 -6.32 -17.55
CA HIS A 502 21.48 -7.22 -16.92
C HIS A 502 22.06 -7.97 -15.72
#